data_AF-A0A517M0G3-F1
#
_entry.id   AF-A0A517M0G3-F1
#
_cell.length_a   1.000
_cell.length_b   1.000
_cell.length_c   1.000
_cell.angle_alpha   90.00
_cell.angle_beta   90.00
_cell.angle_gamma   90.00
#
_symmetry.space_group_name_H-M   'P 1'
#
loop_
_entity.id
_entity.type
_entity.pdbx_description
1 polymer ?
#
loop_
_entity_poly.entity_id
_entity_poly.type
_entity_poly.pdbx_seq_one_letter_code
_entity_poly.pdbx_strand_id
1 'polypeptide(L)'
;MLMLASDKPTSGCTEPHILKSRGDALSRDANFGNALTPKKSNTLPLPGNMRSLGLCLLMLLHVGCGSSDQITTYTIPTEVPESLIQQDRMLGGIVPATQKVWFYKLVADVDSVAEIESDFKKWVQQLKYEDGVPQLDVPDDWKRISPGMMQHAKFQIPAGERVIEMSVAELGNNGDWDEQVLANVNRWRGQMALPPETGQYAGGEALTVENPPSESQPIWVSIDGVFKSGPSMGGRPPMMGGGGGAMPPHATPPVAAESDSPRKYDYELPEGWTEGRSGGMRLAAFDVATDDGAAEVTLIEAGGDMQANIGMWMSQVNPKSKPDDAAGVLESGEEITVMGITGTRFRLYGDEGGEKAIDVTMVPLEGGSSLFIKMTGVPAAVKAADQPLTEFLGTIKPAAKG
;
A
#
# COMPACT_ATOMS: atom_id res chain seq x y z
N MET A 1 24.90 25.06 -66.10
CA MET A 1 25.02 26.50 -65.81
C MET A 1 25.13 26.61 -64.29
N LEU A 2 26.34 26.95 -63.82
CA LEU A 2 26.85 27.27 -62.45
C LEU A 2 26.23 26.56 -61.23
N MET A 3 26.96 25.69 -60.48
CA MET A 3 28.00 25.93 -59.46
C MET A 3 27.47 26.51 -58.13
N LEU A 4 27.49 25.72 -57.02
CA LEU A 4 28.45 25.74 -55.88
C LEU A 4 28.24 26.96 -54.95
N ALA A 5 28.43 26.98 -53.63
CA ALA A 5 28.71 26.06 -52.53
C ALA A 5 28.65 26.94 -51.24
N SER A 6 28.74 26.29 -50.08
CA SER A 6 29.04 26.78 -48.72
C SER A 6 29.54 28.22 -48.51
N ASP A 7 29.14 28.84 -47.38
CA ASP A 7 30.12 29.18 -46.33
C ASP A 7 29.51 29.56 -44.97
N LYS A 8 30.18 29.06 -43.91
CA LYS A 8 30.10 29.51 -42.51
C LYS A 8 30.73 30.90 -42.37
N PRO A 9 30.56 31.53 -41.18
CA PRO A 9 31.76 31.88 -40.43
C PRO A 9 31.71 31.53 -38.94
N THR A 10 32.79 30.90 -38.47
CA THR A 10 33.42 31.08 -37.14
C THR A 10 33.99 32.52 -37.07
N SER A 11 34.17 33.25 -35.98
CA SER A 11 34.74 32.97 -34.65
C SER A 11 34.84 34.32 -33.91
N GLY A 12 34.83 34.35 -32.57
CA GLY A 12 35.25 35.54 -31.80
C GLY A 12 34.95 35.47 -30.30
N CYS A 13 35.86 34.88 -29.54
CA CYS A 13 35.88 34.86 -28.08
C CYS A 13 36.18 36.25 -27.49
N THR A 14 35.54 36.60 -26.36
CA THR A 14 36.18 37.22 -25.18
C THR A 14 35.27 37.08 -23.95
N GLU A 15 35.91 36.72 -22.84
CA GLU A 15 35.37 36.32 -21.54
C GLU A 15 35.30 37.54 -20.57
N PRO A 16 35.24 37.38 -19.23
CA PRO A 16 34.08 37.51 -18.35
C PRO A 16 34.01 38.85 -17.57
N HIS A 17 32.84 39.19 -17.01
CA HIS A 17 32.75 40.19 -15.94
C HIS A 17 32.25 39.58 -14.61
N ILE A 18 33.23 39.30 -13.76
CA ILE A 18 33.14 39.21 -12.31
C ILE A 18 33.24 40.62 -11.72
N LEU A 19 32.40 40.94 -10.72
CA LEU A 19 32.64 41.87 -9.61
C LEU A 19 31.70 41.47 -8.45
N LYS A 20 32.17 40.66 -7.48
CA LYS A 20 32.65 41.05 -6.13
C LYS A 20 31.65 41.92 -5.34
N SER A 21 30.95 41.37 -4.34
CA SER A 21 31.36 41.04 -2.95
C SER A 21 31.36 42.24 -1.98
N ARG A 22 30.51 42.16 -0.96
CA ARG A 22 30.65 42.57 0.46
C ARG A 22 29.34 42.10 1.12
N GLY A 23 29.29 41.16 2.06
CA GLY A 23 30.20 40.88 3.16
C GLY A 23 29.59 41.50 4.40
N ASP A 24 28.95 40.70 5.25
CA ASP A 24 29.13 40.75 6.70
C ASP A 24 28.58 39.47 7.35
N ALA A 25 29.41 38.94 8.23
CA ALA A 25 29.27 37.71 8.99
C ALA A 25 28.79 38.03 10.42
N LEU A 26 28.72 36.96 11.24
CA LEU A 26 28.49 36.89 12.69
C LEU A 26 27.00 36.69 13.04
N SER A 27 26.58 35.76 13.91
CA SER A 27 27.29 34.91 14.86
C SER A 27 26.46 33.67 15.20
N ARG A 28 27.15 32.60 15.57
CA ARG A 28 26.64 31.47 16.36
C ARG A 28 26.20 31.95 17.74
N ASP A 29 25.20 31.27 18.32
CA ASP A 29 25.05 30.85 19.73
C ASP A 29 23.59 30.39 19.93
N ALA A 30 23.27 29.10 20.04
CA ALA A 30 23.23 28.35 21.31
C ALA A 30 22.35 29.02 22.39
N ASN A 31 21.12 28.54 22.59
CA ASN A 31 20.72 27.99 23.88
C ASN A 31 19.31 27.38 23.89
N PHE A 32 19.27 26.12 24.29
CA PHE A 32 18.17 25.50 25.00
C PHE A 32 17.95 26.19 26.35
N GLY A 33 16.71 26.24 26.83
CA GLY A 33 16.47 26.13 28.27
C GLY A 33 15.41 27.05 28.88
N ASN A 34 14.55 26.40 29.66
CA ASN A 34 13.76 26.85 30.79
C ASN A 34 12.40 27.52 30.51
N ALA A 35 11.28 26.89 30.87
CA ALA A 35 10.84 26.30 32.15
C ALA A 35 9.91 27.28 32.90
N LEU A 36 8.73 26.72 33.17
CA LEU A 36 7.57 27.32 33.81
C LEU A 36 7.88 27.75 35.25
N THR A 37 7.59 29.01 35.56
CA THR A 37 7.59 29.54 36.93
C THR A 37 6.18 29.53 37.53
N PRO A 38 5.94 29.01 38.74
CA PRO A 38 4.69 29.23 39.45
C PRO A 38 4.77 30.47 40.37
N LYS A 39 3.80 31.37 40.25
CA LYS A 39 3.60 32.53 41.15
C LYS A 39 3.02 32.05 42.49
N LYS A 40 3.72 32.31 43.60
CA LYS A 40 3.15 32.36 44.97
C LYS A 40 3.10 33.81 45.44
N SER A 41 1.91 34.26 45.86
CA SER A 41 1.64 35.57 46.44
C SER A 41 1.89 35.56 47.96
N ASN A 42 2.73 36.48 48.45
CA ASN A 42 2.90 36.79 49.87
C ASN A 42 2.20 38.11 50.19
N THR A 43 1.42 38.16 51.26
CA THR A 43 1.18 39.38 52.05
C THR A 43 0.83 39.00 53.50
N LEU A 44 1.69 39.42 54.43
CA LEU A 44 1.50 39.47 55.89
C LEU A 44 0.79 40.78 56.27
N PRO A 45 0.24 40.88 57.50
CA PRO A 45 0.94 41.70 58.51
C PRO A 45 0.95 41.15 59.96
N LEU A 46 1.92 41.67 60.71
CA LEU A 46 2.25 41.57 62.16
C LEU A 46 1.26 42.36 63.07
N PRO A 47 1.48 42.56 64.41
CA PRO A 47 2.48 42.02 65.38
C PRO A 47 1.88 41.60 66.76
N GLY A 48 2.70 41.01 67.65
CA GLY A 48 2.38 40.97 69.09
C GLY A 48 3.36 40.20 69.99
N ASN A 49 4.29 40.94 70.62
CA ASN A 49 5.12 40.70 71.82
C ASN A 49 4.95 39.38 72.62
N MET A 50 6.07 38.77 73.08
CA MET A 50 6.52 38.77 74.50
C MET A 50 7.78 37.88 74.75
N ARG A 51 8.85 38.53 75.25
CA ARG A 51 9.88 38.10 76.24
C ARG A 51 10.22 36.61 76.45
N SER A 52 11.50 36.24 76.32
CA SER A 52 12.42 36.03 77.47
C SER A 52 13.80 35.45 77.10
N LEU A 53 14.80 35.93 77.83
CA LEU A 53 16.21 35.53 77.94
C LEU A 53 16.40 34.04 78.33
N GLY A 54 17.51 33.42 77.92
CA GLY A 54 17.98 32.17 78.56
C GLY A 54 19.19 31.50 77.91
N LEU A 55 20.33 31.58 78.60
CA LEU A 55 21.69 31.10 78.31
C LEU A 55 21.87 29.55 78.34
N CYS A 56 23.04 29.07 77.89
CA CYS A 56 23.70 27.76 78.09
C CYS A 56 23.48 26.70 76.98
N LEU A 57 24.46 26.39 76.11
CA LEU A 57 25.77 25.72 76.27
C LEU A 57 25.68 24.18 76.45
N LEU A 58 26.13 23.47 75.40
CA LEU A 58 26.68 22.10 75.33
C LEU A 58 25.82 20.88 75.77
N MET A 59 25.47 19.98 74.83
CA MET A 59 26.11 18.66 74.63
C MET A 59 25.29 17.67 73.77
N LEU A 60 26.01 17.03 72.83
CA LEU A 60 26.00 15.61 72.45
C LEU A 60 24.81 14.98 71.67
N LEU A 61 25.15 14.67 70.41
CA LEU A 61 24.92 13.40 69.68
C LEU A 61 23.51 12.82 69.68
N HIS A 62 22.70 13.09 68.65
CA HIS A 62 21.72 12.12 68.15
C HIS A 62 21.74 12.07 66.62
N VAL A 63 22.20 10.92 66.12
CA VAL A 63 21.65 10.16 64.99
C VAL A 63 21.68 10.86 63.62
N GLY A 64 22.68 10.47 62.83
CA GLY A 64 22.57 10.54 61.38
C GLY A 64 21.37 9.73 60.90
N CYS A 65 20.45 10.41 60.23
CA CYS A 65 19.55 9.80 59.26
C CYS A 65 19.41 10.82 58.13
N GLY A 66 20.36 10.76 57.19
CA GLY A 66 20.21 11.46 55.92
C GLY A 66 18.94 10.95 55.28
N SER A 67 17.99 11.84 55.01
CA SER A 67 16.82 11.53 54.21
C SER A 67 17.32 11.04 52.85
N SER A 68 17.25 9.73 52.63
CA SER A 68 17.45 9.13 51.32
C SER A 68 16.51 9.83 50.35
N ASP A 69 17.04 10.30 49.22
CA ASP A 69 16.25 10.77 48.08
C ASP A 69 15.12 9.77 47.85
N GLN A 70 13.89 10.16 48.17
CA GLN A 70 12.74 9.34 47.86
C GLN A 70 12.64 9.33 46.34
N ILE A 71 13.01 8.19 45.73
CA ILE A 71 12.72 7.90 44.34
C ILE A 71 11.20 8.03 44.19
N THR A 72 10.77 9.14 43.62
CA THR A 72 9.37 9.37 43.32
C THR A 72 9.08 8.55 42.07
N THR A 73 8.61 7.32 42.26
CA THR A 73 8.12 6.50 41.16
C THR A 73 6.86 7.15 40.63
N TYR A 74 6.97 7.84 39.49
CA TYR A 74 5.82 8.32 38.75
C TYR A 74 5.39 7.21 37.79
N THR A 75 4.18 6.69 38.01
CA THR A 75 3.54 5.81 37.05
C THR A 75 2.88 6.70 35.99
N ILE A 76 3.47 6.77 34.81
CA ILE A 76 2.82 7.38 33.64
C ILE A 76 1.71 6.41 33.22
N PRO A 77 0.43 6.83 33.17
CA PRO A 77 -0.63 6.01 32.60
C PRO A 77 -0.25 5.64 31.17
N THR A 78 -0.13 4.33 30.89
CA THR A 78 0.18 3.82 29.55
C THR A 78 -1.04 3.77 28.63
N GLU A 79 -2.23 4.10 29.14
CA GLU A 79 -3.44 4.22 28.35
C GLU A 79 -3.47 5.60 27.69
N VAL A 80 -3.42 5.61 26.35
CA VAL A 80 -3.56 6.84 25.55
C VAL A 80 -4.97 7.40 25.81
N PRO A 81 -5.11 8.66 26.24
CA PRO A 81 -6.41 9.31 26.40
C PRO A 81 -7.29 9.11 25.17
N GLU A 82 -8.58 8.83 25.34
CA GLU A 82 -9.51 8.60 24.20
C GLU A 82 -9.48 9.76 23.18
N SER A 83 -9.24 10.99 23.65
CA SER A 83 -9.11 12.18 22.79
C SER A 83 -7.85 12.20 21.91
N LEU A 84 -6.90 11.31 22.15
CA LEU A 84 -5.67 11.13 21.36
C LEU A 84 -5.69 9.84 20.53
N ILE A 85 -6.74 9.02 20.66
CA ILE A 85 -6.94 7.87 19.76
C ILE A 85 -7.40 8.45 18.43
N GLN A 86 -6.51 8.40 17.44
CA GLN A 86 -6.83 8.79 16.07
C GLN A 86 -8.02 7.97 15.59
N GLN A 87 -9.12 8.67 15.30
CA GLN A 87 -10.32 8.06 14.72
C GLN A 87 -10.17 8.10 13.20
N ASP A 88 -10.46 6.96 12.60
CA ASP A 88 -10.55 6.78 11.16
C ASP A 88 -12.01 6.68 10.76
N ARG A 89 -12.31 7.10 9.53
CA ARG A 89 -13.59 6.84 8.88
C ARG A 89 -13.38 5.98 7.65
N MET A 90 -14.21 4.96 7.51
CA MET A 90 -14.34 4.18 6.29
C MET A 90 -15.62 4.58 5.56
N LEU A 91 -15.47 4.96 4.29
CA LEU A 91 -16.61 5.14 3.38
C LEU A 91 -16.65 3.97 2.38
N GLY A 92 -17.86 3.56 2.03
CA GLY A 92 -18.10 2.46 1.13
C GLY A 92 -19.38 2.60 0.32
N GLY A 93 -19.27 2.60 -1.01
CA GLY A 93 -20.39 2.35 -1.91
C GLY A 93 -20.43 0.88 -2.32
N ILE A 94 -21.57 0.22 -2.17
CA ILE A 94 -21.80 -1.16 -2.59
C ILE A 94 -22.89 -1.15 -3.66
N VAL A 95 -22.51 -1.43 -4.91
CA VAL A 95 -23.42 -1.35 -6.07
C VAL A 95 -23.56 -2.73 -6.73
N PRO A 96 -24.73 -3.37 -6.66
CA PRO A 96 -24.95 -4.69 -7.24
C PRO A 96 -25.14 -4.60 -8.75
N ALA A 97 -24.44 -5.47 -9.49
CA ALA A 97 -24.71 -5.83 -10.88
C ALA A 97 -25.25 -7.28 -10.93
N THR A 98 -25.66 -7.75 -12.11
CA THR A 98 -26.30 -9.07 -12.26
C THR A 98 -25.42 -10.23 -11.79
N GLN A 99 -24.12 -10.21 -12.07
CA GLN A 99 -23.19 -11.30 -11.74
C GLN A 99 -22.12 -10.89 -10.71
N LYS A 100 -21.98 -9.58 -10.47
CA LYS A 100 -20.90 -9.01 -9.65
C LYS A 100 -21.46 -7.96 -8.71
N VAL A 101 -20.71 -7.66 -7.67
CA VAL A 101 -20.96 -6.54 -6.75
C VAL A 101 -19.73 -5.64 -6.78
N TRP A 102 -19.96 -4.35 -7.03
CA TRP A 102 -18.93 -3.33 -7.06
C TRP A 102 -18.80 -2.66 -5.69
N PHE A 103 -17.57 -2.56 -5.21
CA PHE A 103 -17.23 -1.92 -3.95
C PHE A 103 -16.32 -0.72 -4.22
N TYR A 104 -16.75 0.46 -3.82
CA TYR A 104 -15.97 1.71 -3.88
C TYR A 104 -15.63 2.08 -2.45
N LYS A 105 -14.37 2.03 -2.05
CA LYS A 105 -14.00 2.13 -0.64
C LYS A 105 -12.75 2.96 -0.42
N LEU A 106 -12.79 3.81 0.61
CA LEU A 106 -11.66 4.55 1.14
C LEU A 106 -11.65 4.48 2.67
N VAL A 107 -10.47 4.67 3.27
CA VAL A 107 -10.28 4.79 4.72
C VAL A 107 -9.19 5.83 4.97
N ALA A 108 -9.46 6.79 5.85
CA ALA A 108 -8.48 7.77 6.33
C ALA A 108 -8.93 8.33 7.68
N ASP A 109 -8.17 9.27 8.24
CA ASP A 109 -8.59 10.02 9.42
C ASP A 109 -9.91 10.78 9.16
N VAL A 110 -10.73 10.91 10.20
CA VAL A 110 -12.09 11.49 10.09
C VAL A 110 -12.08 12.87 9.43
N ASP A 111 -11.08 13.71 9.69
CA ASP A 111 -10.99 15.06 9.11
C ASP A 111 -10.76 14.98 7.59
N SER A 112 -9.79 14.19 7.13
CA SER A 112 -9.54 13.99 5.70
C SER A 112 -10.75 13.41 4.97
N VAL A 113 -11.49 12.50 5.62
CA VAL A 113 -12.71 11.93 5.01
C VAL A 113 -13.84 12.96 4.93
N ALA A 114 -14.00 13.81 5.95
CA ALA A 114 -15.03 14.84 5.96
C ALA A 114 -14.89 15.84 4.80
N GLU A 115 -13.65 16.14 4.38
CA GLU A 115 -13.37 17.03 3.24
C GLU A 115 -13.86 16.45 1.90
N ILE A 116 -13.87 15.12 1.73
CA ILE A 116 -14.15 14.47 0.44
C ILE A 116 -15.47 13.69 0.40
N GLU A 117 -16.10 13.42 1.55
CA GLU A 117 -17.25 12.52 1.67
C GLU A 117 -18.40 12.87 0.70
N SER A 118 -18.73 14.16 0.58
CA SER A 118 -19.79 14.64 -0.32
C SER A 118 -19.45 14.37 -1.78
N ASP A 119 -18.24 14.72 -2.20
CA ASP A 119 -17.80 14.56 -3.59
C ASP A 119 -17.64 13.09 -3.96
N PHE A 120 -17.10 12.28 -3.04
CA PHE A 120 -17.00 10.84 -3.22
C PHE A 120 -18.37 10.18 -3.32
N LYS A 121 -19.30 10.50 -2.42
CA LYS A 121 -20.67 9.96 -2.50
C LYS A 121 -21.32 10.36 -3.81
N LYS A 122 -21.28 11.64 -4.18
CA LYS A 122 -21.84 12.15 -5.44
C LYS A 122 -21.23 11.45 -6.66
N TRP A 123 -19.93 11.24 -6.66
CA TRP A 123 -19.26 10.50 -7.73
C TRP A 123 -19.81 9.08 -7.88
N VAL A 124 -19.95 8.32 -6.79
CA VAL A 124 -20.56 6.97 -6.83
C VAL A 124 -22.01 7.02 -7.34
N GLN A 125 -22.78 8.03 -6.96
CA GLN A 125 -24.16 8.20 -7.43
C GLN A 125 -24.26 8.44 -8.94
N GLN A 126 -23.25 9.07 -9.54
CA GLN A 126 -23.23 9.47 -10.95
C GLN A 126 -22.53 8.48 -11.87
N LEU A 127 -22.00 7.37 -11.33
CA LEU A 127 -21.33 6.35 -12.11
C LEU A 127 -22.26 5.75 -13.15
N LYS A 128 -21.71 5.58 -14.36
CA LYS A 128 -22.35 4.85 -15.45
C LYS A 128 -21.78 3.45 -15.51
N TYR A 129 -22.58 2.53 -16.03
CA TYR A 129 -22.17 1.15 -16.21
C TYR A 129 -22.43 0.72 -17.65
N GLU A 130 -21.44 0.09 -18.27
CA GLU A 130 -21.55 -0.55 -19.59
C GLU A 130 -21.34 -2.04 -19.39
N ASP A 131 -22.28 -2.86 -19.85
CA ASP A 131 -22.29 -4.32 -19.65
C ASP A 131 -22.04 -4.75 -18.17
N GLY A 132 -22.52 -3.93 -17.23
CA GLY A 132 -22.36 -4.16 -15.80
C GLY A 132 -21.00 -3.78 -15.22
N VAL A 133 -20.12 -3.14 -16.01
CA VAL A 133 -18.80 -2.63 -15.60
C VAL A 133 -18.85 -1.10 -15.44
N PRO A 134 -18.35 -0.52 -14.33
CA PRO A 134 -18.39 0.91 -14.09
C PRO A 134 -17.41 1.66 -15.01
N GLN A 135 -17.90 2.74 -15.59
CA GLN A 135 -17.07 3.75 -16.24
C GLN A 135 -16.54 4.69 -15.17
N LEU A 136 -15.25 4.52 -14.85
CA LEU A 136 -14.60 5.19 -13.73
C LEU A 136 -14.03 6.56 -14.14
N ASP A 137 -14.90 7.42 -14.64
CA ASP A 137 -14.60 8.83 -14.92
C ASP A 137 -14.49 9.57 -13.59
N VAL A 138 -13.27 9.90 -13.17
CA VAL A 138 -13.01 10.59 -11.89
C VAL A 138 -12.77 12.09 -12.10
N PRO A 139 -12.96 12.93 -11.07
CA PRO A 139 -12.55 14.33 -11.10
C PRO A 139 -11.08 14.53 -11.52
N ASP A 140 -10.77 15.66 -12.16
CA ASP A 140 -9.45 15.96 -12.75
C ASP A 140 -8.29 15.90 -11.73
N ASP A 141 -8.57 16.16 -10.46
CA ASP A 141 -7.60 16.15 -9.36
C ASP A 141 -7.43 14.77 -8.72
N TRP A 142 -8.23 13.77 -9.11
CA TRP A 142 -8.09 12.39 -8.67
C TRP A 142 -7.12 11.65 -9.59
N LYS A 143 -6.05 11.13 -9.00
CA LYS A 143 -5.02 10.45 -9.76
C LYS A 143 -5.22 8.94 -9.69
N ARG A 144 -5.52 8.30 -10.81
CA ARG A 144 -5.50 6.84 -10.89
C ARG A 144 -4.07 6.32 -10.61
N ILE A 145 -3.98 5.31 -9.75
CA ILE A 145 -2.74 4.59 -9.42
C ILE A 145 -2.96 3.09 -9.58
N SER A 146 -1.88 2.31 -9.52
CA SER A 146 -1.96 0.87 -9.72
C SER A 146 -2.79 0.21 -8.62
N PRO A 147 -3.81 -0.60 -8.97
CA PRO A 147 -4.61 -1.32 -7.99
C PRO A 147 -3.81 -2.42 -7.30
N GLY A 148 -4.14 -2.66 -6.03
CA GLY A 148 -3.64 -3.82 -5.30
C GLY A 148 -4.29 -5.12 -5.77
N MET A 149 -3.86 -6.23 -5.18
CA MET A 149 -4.43 -7.55 -5.48
C MET A 149 -5.94 -7.54 -5.20
N MET A 150 -6.73 -8.11 -6.14
CA MET A 150 -8.19 -8.16 -6.08
C MET A 150 -8.91 -6.80 -6.19
N GLN A 151 -8.21 -5.71 -6.49
CA GLN A 151 -8.81 -4.41 -6.81
C GLN A 151 -8.93 -4.26 -8.33
N HIS A 152 -10.08 -3.78 -8.77
CA HIS A 152 -10.31 -3.41 -10.17
C HIS A 152 -9.64 -2.08 -10.51
N ALA A 153 -9.65 -1.11 -9.59
CA ALA A 153 -8.99 0.18 -9.76
C ALA A 153 -8.59 0.79 -8.41
N LYS A 154 -7.66 1.74 -8.43
CA LYS A 154 -7.24 2.50 -7.25
C LYS A 154 -6.89 3.93 -7.63
N PHE A 155 -7.15 4.86 -6.72
CA PHE A 155 -7.00 6.29 -6.96
C PHE A 155 -6.42 6.97 -5.72
N GLN A 156 -5.60 7.98 -5.95
CA GLN A 156 -5.16 8.96 -4.97
C GLN A 156 -6.06 10.18 -5.08
N ILE A 157 -6.63 10.59 -3.95
CA ILE A 157 -7.59 11.68 -3.88
C ILE A 157 -7.04 12.75 -2.92
N PRO A 158 -6.90 14.01 -3.37
CA PRO A 158 -6.59 15.12 -2.47
C PRO A 158 -7.69 15.30 -1.43
N ALA A 159 -7.29 15.46 -0.16
CA ALA A 159 -8.17 15.69 0.98
C ALA A 159 -7.52 16.76 1.88
N GLY A 160 -7.79 18.03 1.58
CA GLY A 160 -7.09 19.15 2.20
C GLY A 160 -5.58 19.12 1.93
N GLU A 161 -4.77 19.10 2.99
CA GLU A 161 -3.30 18.98 2.88
C GLU A 161 -2.81 17.53 2.72
N ARG A 162 -3.71 16.55 2.73
CA ARG A 162 -3.39 15.12 2.63
C ARG A 162 -3.81 14.55 1.29
N VAL A 163 -3.29 13.36 0.99
CA VAL A 163 -3.74 12.52 -0.11
C VAL A 163 -4.16 11.19 0.48
N ILE A 164 -5.38 10.78 0.19
CA ILE A 164 -5.95 9.50 0.64
C ILE A 164 -6.08 8.54 -0.53
N GLU A 165 -6.26 7.26 -0.25
CA GLU A 165 -6.43 6.23 -1.27
C GLU A 165 -7.87 5.70 -1.29
N MET A 166 -8.45 5.65 -2.49
CA MET A 166 -9.72 4.98 -2.75
C MET A 166 -9.48 3.78 -3.66
N SER A 167 -10.13 2.66 -3.36
CA SER A 167 -10.08 1.42 -4.12
C SER A 167 -11.45 1.05 -4.67
N VAL A 168 -11.45 0.47 -5.86
CA VAL A 168 -12.60 -0.16 -6.49
C VAL A 168 -12.32 -1.64 -6.58
N ALA A 169 -13.22 -2.48 -6.09
CA ALA A 169 -13.11 -3.94 -6.17
C ALA A 169 -14.41 -4.56 -6.67
N GLU A 170 -14.32 -5.77 -7.22
CA GLU A 170 -15.47 -6.56 -7.64
C GLU A 170 -15.43 -7.94 -6.99
N LEU A 171 -16.59 -8.43 -6.54
CA LEU A 171 -16.78 -9.81 -6.08
C LEU A 171 -18.02 -10.41 -6.74
N GLY A 172 -18.16 -11.73 -6.73
CA GLY A 172 -19.35 -12.39 -7.27
C GLY A 172 -20.62 -12.03 -6.52
N ASN A 173 -21.73 -11.85 -7.23
CA ASN A 173 -23.06 -11.71 -6.65
C ASN A 173 -23.61 -13.12 -6.35
N ASN A 174 -23.93 -13.40 -5.08
CA ASN A 174 -24.35 -14.72 -4.62
C ASN A 174 -25.89 -14.90 -4.56
N GLY A 175 -26.66 -13.89 -4.96
CA GLY A 175 -28.12 -13.94 -5.06
C GLY A 175 -28.90 -13.57 -3.79
N ASP A 176 -28.33 -13.77 -2.60
CA ASP A 176 -28.90 -13.24 -1.34
C ASP A 176 -28.28 -11.88 -1.03
N TRP A 177 -28.91 -10.83 -1.56
CA TRP A 177 -28.38 -9.47 -1.49
C TRP A 177 -28.27 -8.96 -0.05
N ASP A 178 -29.28 -9.19 0.77
CA ASP A 178 -29.33 -8.66 2.13
C ASP A 178 -28.30 -9.35 3.03
N GLU A 179 -28.17 -10.67 2.95
CA GLU A 179 -27.14 -11.40 3.67
C GLU A 179 -25.74 -11.02 3.17
N GLN A 180 -25.55 -10.86 1.86
CA GLN A 180 -24.26 -10.50 1.29
C GLN A 180 -23.80 -9.11 1.73
N VAL A 181 -24.68 -8.11 1.71
CA VAL A 181 -24.35 -6.77 2.22
C VAL A 181 -24.07 -6.84 3.71
N LEU A 182 -24.93 -7.49 4.50
CA LEU A 182 -24.73 -7.63 5.96
C LEU A 182 -23.37 -8.23 6.30
N ALA A 183 -22.98 -9.32 5.62
CA ALA A 183 -21.69 -9.97 5.82
C ALA A 183 -20.50 -9.09 5.40
N ASN A 184 -20.63 -8.32 4.32
CA ASN A 184 -19.59 -7.41 3.85
C ASN A 184 -19.39 -6.22 4.78
N VAL A 185 -20.47 -5.55 5.19
CA VAL A 185 -20.40 -4.42 6.12
C VAL A 185 -19.85 -4.89 7.48
N ASN A 186 -20.28 -6.04 7.99
CA ASN A 186 -19.71 -6.59 9.23
C ASN A 186 -18.21 -6.93 9.13
N ARG A 187 -17.73 -7.38 7.96
CA ARG A 187 -16.28 -7.51 7.71
C ARG A 187 -15.56 -6.17 7.79
N TRP A 188 -16.16 -5.11 7.24
CA TRP A 188 -15.60 -3.76 7.31
C TRP A 188 -15.60 -3.20 8.74
N ARG A 189 -16.68 -3.41 9.50
CA ARG A 189 -16.74 -3.08 10.93
C ARG A 189 -15.61 -3.73 11.72
N GLY A 190 -15.30 -5.00 11.45
CA GLY A 190 -14.17 -5.69 12.06
C GLY A 190 -12.80 -5.05 11.76
N GLN A 191 -12.62 -4.49 10.56
CA GLN A 191 -11.41 -3.72 10.20
C GLN A 191 -11.33 -2.40 10.97
N MET A 192 -12.48 -1.79 11.28
CA MET A 192 -12.62 -0.58 12.10
C MET A 192 -12.64 -0.86 13.61
N ALA A 193 -12.26 -2.07 14.03
CA ALA A 193 -12.27 -2.50 15.43
C ALA A 193 -13.66 -2.51 16.11
N LEU A 194 -14.75 -2.55 15.33
CA LEU A 194 -16.11 -2.56 15.85
C LEU A 194 -16.69 -3.98 15.94
N PRO A 195 -17.63 -4.23 16.87
CA PRO A 195 -18.39 -5.47 16.89
C PRO A 195 -19.33 -5.56 15.67
N PRO A 196 -19.69 -6.78 15.23
CA PRO A 196 -20.69 -6.96 14.19
C PRO A 196 -22.07 -6.50 14.67
N GLU A 197 -22.91 -6.09 13.72
CA GLU A 197 -24.31 -5.73 13.92
C GLU A 197 -25.23 -6.70 13.18
N THR A 198 -26.44 -6.85 13.72
CA THR A 198 -27.48 -7.73 13.16
C THR A 198 -28.61 -6.97 12.47
N GLY A 199 -28.64 -5.64 12.60
CA GLY A 199 -29.57 -4.79 11.87
C GLY A 199 -29.38 -4.90 10.36
N GLN A 200 -30.40 -4.52 9.59
CA GLN A 200 -30.32 -4.55 8.12
C GLN A 200 -29.07 -3.80 7.65
N TYR A 201 -28.31 -4.45 6.77
CA TYR A 201 -27.05 -3.95 6.21
C TYR A 201 -25.99 -3.52 7.25
N ALA A 202 -26.10 -3.92 8.52
CA ALA A 202 -25.21 -3.54 9.63
C ALA A 202 -24.93 -2.02 9.72
N GLY A 203 -25.98 -1.21 9.51
CA GLY A 203 -25.91 0.26 9.57
C GLY A 203 -25.65 0.94 8.22
N GLY A 204 -25.58 0.18 7.13
CA GLY A 204 -25.60 0.73 5.77
C GLY A 204 -26.94 1.36 5.41
N GLU A 205 -26.90 2.42 4.61
CA GLU A 205 -28.06 3.19 4.15
C GLU A 205 -28.31 2.95 2.66
N ALA A 206 -29.56 3.15 2.20
CA ALA A 206 -29.85 3.10 0.77
C ALA A 206 -29.11 4.21 0.01
N LEU A 207 -28.41 3.82 -1.07
CA LEU A 207 -27.74 4.73 -1.99
C LEU A 207 -28.51 4.80 -3.30
N THR A 208 -28.84 6.02 -3.74
CA THR A 208 -29.40 6.25 -5.08
C THR A 208 -28.27 6.41 -6.08
N VAL A 209 -28.20 5.52 -7.08
CA VAL A 209 -27.30 5.62 -8.24
C VAL A 209 -28.15 5.96 -9.46
N GLU A 210 -27.71 6.93 -10.27
CA GLU A 210 -28.48 7.48 -11.41
C GLU A 210 -28.69 6.45 -12.52
N ASN A 211 -27.69 5.58 -12.77
CA ASN A 211 -27.74 4.54 -13.78
C ASN A 211 -27.27 3.18 -13.19
N PRO A 212 -28.05 2.54 -12.32
CA PRO A 212 -27.60 1.33 -11.62
C PRO A 212 -27.51 0.14 -12.60
N PRO A 213 -26.52 -0.77 -12.44
CA PRO A 213 -26.33 -1.92 -13.33
C PRO A 213 -27.29 -3.09 -13.03
N SER A 214 -28.18 -2.95 -12.04
CA SER A 214 -29.26 -3.90 -11.72
C SER A 214 -30.38 -3.22 -10.93
N GLU A 215 -31.49 -3.93 -10.73
CA GLU A 215 -32.64 -3.48 -9.93
C GLU A 215 -32.41 -3.58 -8.40
N SER A 216 -31.32 -4.23 -7.97
CA SER A 216 -31.02 -4.39 -6.54
C SER A 216 -30.55 -3.07 -5.93
N GLN A 217 -31.02 -2.75 -4.72
CA GLN A 217 -30.76 -1.49 -4.04
C GLN A 217 -29.26 -1.31 -3.70
N PRO A 218 -28.56 -0.31 -4.27
CA PRO A 218 -27.21 0.02 -3.86
C PRO A 218 -27.17 0.55 -2.42
N ILE A 219 -26.05 0.34 -1.72
CA ILE A 219 -25.90 0.65 -0.29
C ILE A 219 -24.69 1.58 -0.08
N TRP A 220 -24.88 2.60 0.75
CA TRP A 220 -23.85 3.49 1.25
C TRP A 220 -23.48 3.11 2.68
N VAL A 221 -22.20 3.14 2.99
CA VAL A 221 -21.67 2.76 4.30
C VAL A 221 -20.71 3.85 4.76
N SER A 222 -20.92 4.35 5.98
CA SER A 222 -20.02 5.26 6.68
C SER A 222 -19.80 4.72 8.09
N ILE A 223 -18.55 4.38 8.42
CA ILE A 223 -18.19 3.73 9.68
C ILE A 223 -17.03 4.48 10.31
N ASP A 224 -17.24 5.00 11.52
CA ASP A 224 -16.19 5.57 12.37
C ASP A 224 -15.61 4.50 13.30
N GLY A 225 -14.29 4.49 13.46
CA GLY A 225 -13.62 3.59 14.38
C GLY A 225 -12.11 3.72 14.31
N VAL A 226 -11.40 2.66 14.71
CA VAL A 226 -9.94 2.62 14.64
C VAL A 226 -9.54 1.60 13.60
N PHE A 227 -8.93 2.05 12.51
CA PHE A 227 -8.55 1.16 11.42
C PHE A 227 -7.35 0.31 11.85
N LYS A 228 -7.59 -1.00 12.00
CA LYS A 228 -6.53 -1.96 12.25
C LYS A 228 -5.75 -2.14 10.94
N SER A 229 -4.58 -1.50 10.83
CA SER A 229 -3.67 -1.70 9.71
C SER A 229 -3.40 -3.20 9.51
N GLY A 230 -3.90 -3.72 8.40
CA GLY A 230 -3.82 -5.11 7.96
C GLY A 230 -4.20 -5.15 6.48
N PRO A 231 -3.81 -6.20 5.73
CA PRO A 231 -4.08 -6.25 4.30
C PRO A 231 -5.56 -6.00 4.03
N SER A 232 -5.83 -4.89 3.35
CA SER A 232 -7.11 -4.63 2.71
C SER A 232 -7.28 -5.72 1.68
N MET A 233 -7.94 -6.82 2.07
CA MET A 233 -8.69 -7.82 1.30
C MET A 233 -8.74 -9.16 2.07
N GLY A 234 -9.96 -9.65 2.32
CA GLY A 234 -10.26 -11.08 2.41
C GLY A 234 -9.52 -11.89 3.47
N GLY A 235 -9.77 -11.62 4.75
CA GLY A 235 -9.49 -12.59 5.81
C GLY A 235 -10.24 -13.91 5.52
N ARG A 236 -9.47 -14.97 5.30
CA ARG A 236 -9.94 -16.37 5.25
C ARG A 236 -10.86 -16.64 6.46
N PRO A 237 -11.91 -17.46 6.34
CA PRO A 237 -12.74 -17.79 7.49
C PRO A 237 -11.87 -18.39 8.61
N PRO A 238 -12.05 -17.98 9.87
CA PRO A 238 -11.36 -18.63 10.97
C PRO A 238 -11.86 -20.07 11.04
N MET A 239 -10.96 -21.04 10.78
CA MET A 239 -11.21 -22.41 11.21
C MET A 239 -11.43 -22.39 12.72
N MET A 240 -12.56 -22.93 13.13
CA MET A 240 -12.97 -23.16 14.51
C MET A 240 -11.87 -23.91 15.27
N GLY A 241 -11.05 -23.18 16.01
CA GLY A 241 -10.04 -23.73 16.91
C GLY A 241 -10.70 -24.27 18.17
N GLY A 242 -11.02 -25.56 18.17
CA GLY A 242 -11.35 -26.30 19.38
C GLY A 242 -10.09 -26.67 20.17
N GLY A 243 -10.12 -26.39 21.47
CA GLY A 243 -9.48 -27.22 22.50
C GLY A 243 -7.97 -27.03 22.68
N GLY A 244 -7.60 -26.44 23.82
CA GLY A 244 -6.21 -26.34 24.27
C GLY A 244 -5.53 -27.70 24.47
N GLY A 245 -4.21 -27.70 24.25
CA GLY A 245 -3.35 -28.84 24.49
C GLY A 245 -1.89 -28.44 24.22
N ALA A 246 -1.00 -28.87 25.10
CA ALA A 246 0.38 -28.45 25.23
C ALA A 246 1.26 -28.63 23.96
N MET A 247 2.25 -27.75 23.84
CA MET A 247 3.38 -27.86 22.89
C MET A 247 4.21 -29.13 23.15
N PRO A 248 4.60 -29.88 22.11
CA PRO A 248 5.84 -30.64 22.07
C PRO A 248 6.86 -30.03 21.10
N PRO A 249 8.16 -30.36 21.25
CA PRO A 249 9.28 -29.64 20.65
C PRO A 249 9.55 -30.04 19.19
N HIS A 250 10.39 -29.23 18.55
CA HIS A 250 10.86 -29.29 17.15
C HIS A 250 10.82 -30.67 16.47
N ALA A 251 10.05 -30.75 15.38
CA ALA A 251 10.23 -31.72 14.32
C ALA A 251 10.37 -30.98 12.99
N THR A 252 11.30 -31.48 12.18
CA THR A 252 11.73 -31.11 10.82
C THR A 252 10.66 -30.53 9.89
N PRO A 253 11.03 -29.64 8.96
CA PRO A 253 10.09 -29.09 7.98
C PRO A 253 9.48 -30.21 7.13
N PRO A 254 8.15 -30.25 6.95
CA PRO A 254 7.53 -31.24 6.10
C PRO A 254 7.89 -30.97 4.64
N VAL A 255 8.29 -32.04 3.95
CA VAL A 255 8.42 -32.09 2.48
C VAL A 255 7.12 -31.60 1.85
N ALA A 256 7.25 -30.75 0.84
CA ALA A 256 6.16 -30.14 0.10
C ALA A 256 5.11 -31.18 -0.30
N ALA A 257 3.87 -30.97 0.14
CA ALA A 257 2.71 -31.64 -0.44
C ALA A 257 2.40 -30.92 -1.76
N GLU A 258 2.46 -31.65 -2.86
CA GLU A 258 2.05 -31.20 -4.19
C GLU A 258 0.59 -30.68 -4.11
N SER A 259 0.38 -29.45 -4.57
CA SER A 259 -0.96 -28.90 -4.70
C SER A 259 -1.60 -29.47 -5.96
N ASP A 260 -2.56 -30.38 -5.77
CA ASP A 260 -3.33 -31.05 -6.82
C ASP A 260 -4.42 -30.12 -7.42
N SER A 261 -4.03 -28.91 -7.80
CA SER A 261 -4.88 -28.06 -8.65
C SER A 261 -4.63 -28.45 -10.11
N PRO A 262 -5.67 -28.58 -10.96
CA PRO A 262 -5.47 -28.92 -12.36
C PRO A 262 -4.56 -27.87 -13.01
N ARG A 263 -3.38 -28.31 -13.47
CA ARG A 263 -2.40 -27.45 -14.13
C ARG A 263 -3.05 -26.86 -15.38
N LYS A 264 -3.07 -25.54 -15.49
CA LYS A 264 -3.64 -24.84 -16.65
C LYS A 264 -2.65 -24.77 -17.83
N TYR A 265 -1.37 -24.89 -17.55
CA TYR A 265 -0.29 -24.81 -18.52
C TYR A 265 0.69 -25.95 -18.31
N ASP A 266 1.14 -26.54 -19.42
CA ASP A 266 2.28 -27.45 -19.48
C ASP A 266 3.52 -26.67 -19.89
N TYR A 267 4.68 -27.05 -19.37
CA TYR A 267 5.96 -26.40 -19.62
C TYR A 267 7.12 -27.36 -19.36
N GLU A 268 8.26 -27.09 -19.98
CA GLU A 268 9.53 -27.77 -19.72
C GLU A 268 10.44 -26.82 -18.94
N LEU A 269 10.87 -27.22 -17.74
CA LEU A 269 11.72 -26.39 -16.88
C LEU A 269 13.16 -26.34 -17.41
N PRO A 270 13.78 -25.15 -17.46
CA PRO A 270 15.21 -25.04 -17.74
C PRO A 270 16.06 -25.76 -16.70
N GLU A 271 17.27 -26.14 -17.10
CA GLU A 271 18.23 -26.77 -16.19
C GLU A 271 18.52 -25.85 -14.98
N GLY A 272 18.56 -26.44 -13.77
CA GLY A 272 18.84 -25.72 -12.53
C GLY A 272 17.66 -24.97 -11.92
N TRP A 273 16.50 -24.93 -12.56
CA TRP A 273 15.30 -24.32 -11.99
C TRP A 273 14.56 -25.32 -11.10
N THR A 274 14.03 -24.86 -9.98
CA THR A 274 13.25 -25.71 -9.06
C THR A 274 11.85 -25.16 -8.87
N GLU A 275 10.88 -26.03 -8.61
CA GLU A 275 9.53 -25.58 -8.28
C GLU A 275 9.52 -24.78 -6.97
N GLY A 276 9.00 -23.56 -7.06
CA GLY A 276 8.81 -22.66 -5.93
C GLY A 276 7.41 -22.80 -5.34
N ARG A 277 7.04 -21.88 -4.44
CA ARG A 277 5.71 -21.88 -3.82
C ARG A 277 4.63 -21.42 -4.81
N SER A 278 3.88 -22.38 -5.36
CA SER A 278 2.65 -22.18 -6.13
C SER A 278 1.41 -22.18 -5.24
N GLY A 279 0.30 -21.59 -5.72
CA GLY A 279 -0.96 -21.47 -4.97
C GLY A 279 -1.52 -20.04 -4.90
N GLY A 280 -2.82 -19.91 -4.65
CA GLY A 280 -3.54 -18.64 -4.77
C GLY A 280 -3.69 -18.24 -6.24
N MET A 281 -3.20 -17.05 -6.60
CA MET A 281 -3.20 -16.57 -8.01
C MET A 281 -1.97 -17.03 -8.80
N ARG A 282 -0.95 -17.59 -8.15
CA ARG A 282 0.24 -18.14 -8.82
C ARG A 282 -0.10 -19.50 -9.41
N LEU A 283 -0.32 -19.53 -10.71
CA LEU A 283 -0.55 -20.75 -11.48
C LEU A 283 0.69 -21.65 -11.47
N ALA A 284 1.87 -21.03 -11.49
CA ALA A 284 3.15 -21.68 -11.25
C ALA A 284 4.16 -20.69 -10.66
N ALA A 285 5.17 -21.21 -9.96
CA ALA A 285 6.29 -20.45 -9.46
C ALA A 285 7.56 -21.30 -9.51
N PHE A 286 8.70 -20.69 -9.84
CA PHE A 286 9.99 -21.36 -9.96
C PHE A 286 11.08 -20.51 -9.30
N ASP A 287 11.93 -21.17 -8.52
CA ASP A 287 13.14 -20.58 -7.97
C ASP A 287 14.28 -20.76 -8.99
N VAL A 288 14.97 -19.66 -9.30
CA VAL A 288 16.05 -19.58 -10.27
C VAL A 288 17.33 -19.23 -9.53
N ALA A 289 18.21 -20.21 -9.38
CA ALA A 289 19.55 -20.00 -8.84
C ALA A 289 20.53 -19.76 -9.99
N THR A 290 21.26 -18.65 -9.93
CA THR A 290 22.38 -18.34 -10.84
C THR A 290 23.64 -18.13 -10.03
N ASP A 291 24.81 -18.20 -10.67
CA ASP A 291 26.08 -17.82 -10.02
C ASP A 291 26.07 -16.36 -9.55
N ASP A 292 25.21 -15.54 -10.15
CA ASP A 292 25.05 -14.11 -9.91
C ASP A 292 23.91 -13.75 -8.93
N GLY A 293 23.33 -14.76 -8.27
CA GLY A 293 22.29 -14.60 -7.24
C GLY A 293 20.98 -15.30 -7.59
N ALA A 294 19.91 -14.92 -6.87
CA ALA A 294 18.61 -15.57 -6.96
C ALA A 294 17.58 -14.70 -7.70
N ALA A 295 16.72 -15.37 -8.46
CA ALA A 295 15.50 -14.82 -9.04
C ALA A 295 14.33 -15.80 -8.84
N GLU A 296 13.12 -15.29 -8.96
CA GLU A 296 11.88 -16.08 -8.92
C GLU A 296 11.10 -15.81 -10.21
N VAL A 297 10.59 -16.85 -10.85
CA VAL A 297 9.64 -16.76 -11.98
C VAL A 297 8.25 -17.14 -11.51
N THR A 298 7.25 -16.35 -11.90
CA THR A 298 5.84 -16.60 -11.57
C THR A 298 4.96 -16.51 -12.80
N LEU A 299 3.96 -17.40 -12.86
CA LEU A 299 2.89 -17.36 -13.85
C LEU A 299 1.60 -16.95 -13.14
N ILE A 300 1.02 -15.82 -13.56
CA ILE A 300 -0.20 -15.26 -12.98
C ILE A 300 -1.12 -14.81 -14.11
N GLU A 301 -2.39 -15.19 -14.05
CA GLU A 301 -3.41 -14.58 -14.89
C GLU A 301 -4.09 -13.42 -14.17
N ALA A 302 -4.07 -12.25 -14.79
CA ALA A 302 -4.72 -11.05 -14.27
C ALA A 302 -5.22 -10.17 -15.41
N GLY A 303 -6.21 -9.32 -15.12
CA GLY A 303 -6.63 -8.23 -15.99
C GLY A 303 -6.06 -6.89 -15.52
N GLY A 304 -6.21 -5.84 -16.33
CA GLY A 304 -5.82 -4.48 -15.98
C GLY A 304 -5.23 -3.70 -17.15
N ASP A 305 -4.99 -2.40 -16.94
CA ASP A 305 -4.35 -1.54 -17.92
C ASP A 305 -2.82 -1.78 -18.00
N MET A 306 -2.30 -1.85 -19.22
CA MET A 306 -0.89 -2.19 -19.50
C MET A 306 0.07 -1.11 -18.95
N GLN A 307 -0.25 0.16 -19.19
CA GLN A 307 0.61 1.27 -18.77
C GLN A 307 0.65 1.38 -17.25
N ALA A 308 -0.49 1.16 -16.57
CA ALA A 308 -0.58 1.10 -15.12
C ALA A 308 0.22 -0.07 -14.51
N ASN A 309 0.25 -1.24 -15.18
CA ASN A 309 1.06 -2.38 -14.76
C ASN A 309 2.56 -2.10 -14.89
N ILE A 310 2.99 -1.51 -16.00
CA ILE A 310 4.38 -1.10 -16.23
C ILE A 310 4.83 -0.06 -15.21
N GLY A 311 4.03 0.97 -14.96
CA GLY A 311 4.31 2.01 -13.96
C GLY A 311 4.57 1.43 -12.55
N MET A 312 3.78 0.44 -12.16
CA MET A 312 3.98 -0.28 -10.90
C MET A 312 5.32 -1.03 -10.87
N TRP A 313 5.61 -1.83 -11.90
CA TRP A 313 6.84 -2.62 -11.91
C TRP A 313 8.08 -1.73 -11.94
N MET A 314 8.03 -0.59 -12.63
CA MET A 314 9.07 0.42 -12.55
C MET A 314 9.27 0.96 -11.13
N SER A 315 8.20 1.29 -10.40
CA SER A 315 8.34 1.72 -8.99
C SER A 315 8.92 0.64 -8.08
N GLN A 316 8.82 -0.64 -8.45
CA GLN A 316 9.41 -1.76 -7.71
C GLN A 316 10.92 -1.89 -7.96
N VAL A 317 11.38 -1.61 -9.18
CA VAL A 317 12.81 -1.69 -9.53
C VAL A 317 13.55 -0.39 -9.25
N ASN A 318 12.86 0.74 -9.32
CA ASN A 318 13.39 2.06 -9.00
C ASN A 318 12.31 2.91 -8.31
N PRO A 319 12.38 3.11 -6.98
CA PRO A 319 11.44 3.94 -6.24
C PRO A 319 11.39 5.42 -6.68
N LYS A 320 12.39 5.89 -7.44
CA LYS A 320 12.44 7.26 -7.99
C LYS A 320 11.75 7.39 -9.35
N SER A 321 11.25 6.29 -9.93
CA SER A 321 10.56 6.29 -11.23
C SER A 321 9.37 7.26 -11.20
N LYS A 322 9.20 8.01 -12.28
CA LYS A 322 8.06 8.90 -12.49
C LYS A 322 6.99 8.22 -13.35
N PRO A 323 5.72 8.66 -13.26
CA PRO A 323 4.65 8.10 -14.09
C PRO A 323 4.93 8.14 -15.60
N ASP A 324 5.59 9.20 -16.08
CA ASP A 324 5.91 9.37 -17.51
C ASP A 324 6.97 8.38 -18.02
N ASP A 325 7.75 7.77 -17.13
CA ASP A 325 8.76 6.78 -17.50
C ASP A 325 8.09 5.51 -18.08
N ALA A 326 6.79 5.30 -17.81
CA ALA A 326 6.06 4.10 -18.22
C ALA A 326 5.78 4.08 -19.72
N ALA A 327 5.61 5.26 -20.33
CA ALA A 327 5.40 5.39 -21.76
C ALA A 327 6.63 4.96 -22.54
N GLY A 328 7.83 5.38 -22.11
CA GLY A 328 9.09 4.98 -22.74
C GLY A 328 9.36 3.48 -22.62
N VAL A 329 9.00 2.87 -21.49
CA VAL A 329 9.08 1.41 -21.32
C VAL A 329 8.08 0.67 -22.22
N LEU A 330 6.85 1.18 -22.34
CA LEU A 330 5.83 0.59 -23.21
C LEU A 330 6.30 0.55 -24.67
N GLU A 331 6.98 1.60 -25.13
CA GLU A 331 7.59 1.66 -26.47
C GLU A 331 8.77 0.70 -26.64
N SER A 332 9.45 0.31 -25.55
CA SER A 332 10.58 -0.63 -25.57
C SER A 332 10.18 -2.11 -25.57
N GLY A 333 8.88 -2.40 -25.56
CA GLY A 333 8.36 -3.76 -25.53
C GLY A 333 8.82 -4.59 -26.73
N GLU A 334 9.39 -5.76 -26.46
CA GLU A 334 9.79 -6.72 -27.49
C GLU A 334 8.65 -7.71 -27.77
N GLU A 335 8.30 -7.90 -29.04
CA GLU A 335 7.33 -8.93 -29.43
C GLU A 335 7.92 -10.32 -29.20
N ILE A 336 7.15 -11.20 -28.58
CA ILE A 336 7.52 -12.59 -28.36
C ILE A 336 6.30 -13.50 -28.51
N THR A 337 6.49 -14.67 -29.11
CA THR A 337 5.40 -15.64 -29.29
C THR A 337 5.42 -16.67 -28.16
N VAL A 338 4.31 -16.80 -27.43
CA VAL A 338 4.14 -17.77 -26.35
C VAL A 338 2.80 -18.49 -26.57
N MET A 339 2.79 -19.82 -26.54
CA MET A 339 1.58 -20.62 -26.86
C MET A 339 0.95 -20.31 -28.25
N GLY A 340 1.73 -19.78 -29.19
CA GLY A 340 1.22 -19.34 -30.50
C GLY A 340 0.50 -18.00 -30.47
N ILE A 341 0.51 -17.28 -29.35
CA ILE A 341 -0.05 -15.95 -29.16
C ILE A 341 1.09 -14.93 -29.15
N THR A 342 0.94 -13.83 -29.88
CA THR A 342 1.87 -12.69 -29.81
C THR A 342 1.68 -11.98 -28.47
N GLY A 343 2.71 -12.06 -27.62
CA GLY A 343 2.85 -11.31 -26.38
C GLY A 343 3.89 -10.20 -26.50
N THR A 344 4.06 -9.47 -25.41
CA THR A 344 5.04 -8.39 -25.29
C THR A 344 5.90 -8.61 -24.05
N ARG A 345 7.22 -8.51 -24.21
CA ARG A 345 8.20 -8.67 -23.15
C ARG A 345 8.88 -7.35 -22.80
N PHE A 346 9.01 -7.09 -21.51
CA PHE A 346 9.63 -5.89 -20.96
C PHE A 346 10.74 -6.28 -19.98
N ARG A 347 11.89 -5.60 -20.07
CA ARG A 347 13.00 -5.74 -19.13
C ARG A 347 13.20 -4.44 -18.38
N LEU A 348 13.00 -4.49 -17.08
CA LEU A 348 12.99 -3.35 -16.18
C LEU A 348 14.16 -3.48 -15.21
N TYR A 349 15.11 -2.56 -15.33
CA TYR A 349 16.26 -2.47 -14.45
C TYR A 349 16.21 -1.14 -13.68
N GLY A 350 16.60 -1.18 -12.41
CA GLY A 350 16.77 0.04 -11.61
C GLY A 350 18.05 0.81 -11.98
N ASP A 351 18.36 1.82 -11.18
CA ASP A 351 19.64 2.56 -11.27
C ASP A 351 20.84 1.59 -11.16
N GLU A 352 22.02 2.01 -11.62
CA GLU A 352 23.27 1.24 -11.47
C GLU A 352 23.51 0.90 -9.99
N GLY A 353 23.68 -0.39 -9.67
CA GLY A 353 23.77 -0.88 -8.29
C GLY A 353 22.41 -1.15 -7.60
N GLY A 354 21.30 -1.09 -8.34
CA GLY A 354 19.97 -1.40 -7.82
C GLY A 354 19.83 -2.82 -7.28
N GLU A 355 18.92 -3.01 -6.32
CA GLU A 355 18.73 -4.30 -5.63
C GLU A 355 17.79 -5.25 -6.38
N LYS A 356 17.01 -4.75 -7.34
CA LYS A 356 15.95 -5.51 -8.01
C LYS A 356 15.84 -5.19 -9.49
N ALA A 357 15.59 -6.22 -10.28
CA ALA A 357 15.14 -6.13 -11.67
C ALA A 357 13.90 -7.00 -11.88
N ILE A 358 13.14 -6.67 -12.92
CA ILE A 358 11.96 -7.40 -13.36
C ILE A 358 12.07 -7.66 -14.86
N ASP A 359 11.94 -8.91 -15.28
CA ASP A 359 11.70 -9.29 -16.68
C ASP A 359 10.29 -9.89 -16.74
N VAL A 360 9.42 -9.35 -17.60
CA VAL A 360 8.03 -9.73 -17.64
C VAL A 360 7.55 -9.89 -19.07
N THR A 361 6.96 -11.03 -19.35
CA THR A 361 6.25 -11.32 -20.60
C THR A 361 4.76 -11.32 -20.35
N MET A 362 4.02 -10.52 -21.10
CA MET A 362 2.57 -10.49 -21.10
C MET A 362 2.04 -11.19 -22.35
N VAL A 363 1.17 -12.17 -22.16
CA VAL A 363 0.49 -12.89 -23.25
C VAL A 363 -1.02 -12.60 -23.15
N PRO A 364 -1.62 -11.90 -24.11
CA PRO A 364 -3.06 -11.61 -24.08
C PRO A 364 -3.86 -12.91 -24.20
N LEU A 365 -4.86 -13.09 -23.34
CA LEU A 365 -5.74 -14.26 -23.36
C LEU A 365 -7.14 -13.90 -23.86
N GLU A 366 -7.87 -14.89 -24.34
CA GLU A 366 -9.30 -14.74 -24.64
C GLU A 366 -10.07 -14.39 -23.35
N GLY A 367 -10.98 -13.41 -23.43
CA GLY A 367 -11.74 -12.93 -22.28
C GLY A 367 -11.18 -11.68 -21.59
N GLY A 368 -10.17 -11.03 -22.17
CA GLY A 368 -9.68 -9.72 -21.73
C GLY A 368 -8.70 -9.75 -20.54
N SER A 369 -8.28 -10.93 -20.10
CA SER A 369 -7.17 -11.11 -19.16
C SER A 369 -5.84 -11.32 -19.91
N SER A 370 -4.73 -11.33 -19.19
CA SER A 370 -3.41 -11.68 -19.71
C SER A 370 -2.69 -12.65 -18.78
N LEU A 371 -1.91 -13.56 -19.37
CA LEU A 371 -0.93 -14.36 -18.65
C LEU A 371 0.35 -13.53 -18.50
N PHE A 372 0.72 -13.25 -17.26
CA PHE A 372 2.00 -12.63 -16.92
C PHE A 372 2.99 -13.70 -16.50
N ILE A 373 4.06 -13.86 -17.28
CA ILE A 373 5.24 -14.64 -16.90
C ILE A 373 6.29 -13.63 -16.43
N LYS A 374 6.48 -13.56 -15.11
CA LYS A 374 7.32 -12.52 -14.49
C LYS A 374 8.47 -13.14 -13.73
N MET A 375 9.69 -12.78 -14.12
CA MET A 375 10.91 -12.97 -13.37
C MET A 375 11.20 -11.75 -12.49
N THR A 376 11.56 -11.96 -11.23
CA THR A 376 11.98 -10.91 -10.31
C THR A 376 13.15 -11.39 -9.48
N GLY A 377 14.21 -10.59 -9.39
CA GLY A 377 15.41 -10.97 -8.64
C GLY A 377 16.45 -9.86 -8.62
N VAL A 378 17.66 -10.21 -8.18
CA VAL A 378 18.80 -9.28 -8.29
C VAL A 378 19.12 -9.02 -9.77
N PRO A 379 19.53 -7.80 -10.17
CA PRO A 379 19.72 -7.47 -11.59
C PRO A 379 20.67 -8.39 -12.35
N ALA A 380 21.76 -8.83 -11.70
CA ALA A 380 22.73 -9.73 -12.30
C ALA A 380 22.11 -11.11 -12.60
N ALA A 381 21.36 -11.69 -11.66
CA ALA A 381 20.64 -12.95 -11.85
C ALA A 381 19.57 -12.86 -12.95
N VAL A 382 18.78 -11.78 -12.98
CA VAL A 382 17.75 -11.58 -14.02
C VAL A 382 18.41 -11.45 -15.40
N LYS A 383 19.55 -10.78 -15.50
CA LYS A 383 20.32 -10.68 -16.74
C LYS A 383 20.93 -12.02 -17.16
N ALA A 384 21.50 -12.77 -16.23
CA ALA A 384 22.06 -14.10 -16.49
C ALA A 384 21.00 -15.10 -16.95
N ALA A 385 19.77 -14.97 -16.45
CA ALA A 385 18.65 -15.83 -16.79
C ALA A 385 17.84 -15.40 -18.03
N ASP A 386 18.27 -14.37 -18.77
CA ASP A 386 17.55 -13.84 -19.94
C ASP A 386 17.32 -14.90 -21.04
N GLN A 387 18.38 -15.60 -21.43
CA GLN A 387 18.29 -16.67 -22.44
C GLN A 387 17.50 -17.88 -21.91
N PRO A 388 17.79 -18.44 -20.71
CA PRO A 388 16.97 -19.51 -20.14
C PRO A 388 15.47 -19.17 -20.03
N LEU A 389 15.13 -17.92 -19.68
CA LEU A 389 13.73 -17.47 -19.64
C LEU A 389 13.12 -17.45 -21.05
N THR A 390 13.86 -16.99 -22.05
CA THR A 390 13.41 -16.99 -23.46
C THR A 390 13.10 -18.40 -23.94
N GLU A 391 13.98 -19.35 -23.63
CA GLU A 391 13.80 -20.76 -23.97
C GLU A 391 12.58 -21.34 -23.25
N PHE A 392 12.44 -21.07 -21.94
CA PHE A 392 11.27 -21.46 -21.14
C PHE A 392 9.95 -20.96 -21.72
N LEU A 393 9.87 -19.68 -22.12
CA LEU A 393 8.68 -19.11 -22.73
C LEU A 393 8.24 -19.87 -24.00
N GLY A 394 9.20 -20.42 -24.75
CA GLY A 394 8.94 -21.24 -25.93
C GLY A 394 8.38 -22.65 -25.63
N THR A 395 8.46 -23.12 -24.38
CA THR A 395 7.98 -24.46 -23.98
C THR A 395 6.55 -24.43 -23.44
N ILE A 396 6.06 -23.26 -23.01
CA ILE A 396 4.74 -23.08 -22.41
C ILE A 396 3.64 -23.41 -23.42
N LYS A 397 2.71 -24.28 -23.03
CA LYS A 397 1.53 -24.69 -23.80
C LYS A 397 0.29 -24.77 -22.89
N PRO A 398 -0.93 -24.58 -23.40
CA PRO A 398 -2.13 -24.89 -22.65
C PRO A 398 -2.11 -26.37 -22.25
N ALA A 399 -2.45 -26.67 -21.00
CA ALA A 399 -2.52 -28.06 -20.57
C ALA A 399 -3.60 -28.80 -21.35
N ALA A 400 -3.33 -30.06 -21.71
CA ALA A 400 -4.33 -30.90 -22.36
C ALA A 400 -5.57 -30.99 -21.46
N LYS A 401 -6.76 -30.67 -22.01
CA LYS A 401 -8.03 -30.89 -21.30
C LYS A 401 -8.14 -32.38 -20.97
N GLY A 402 -8.05 -32.72 -19.69
CA GLY A 402 -8.39 -34.04 -19.16
C GLY A 402 -9.86 -34.37 -19.32
#